data_AF-A0A9D3N9U0-F1
#
_entry.id   AF-A0A9D3N9U0-F1
#
_cell.length_a   1.000
_cell.length_b   1.000
_cell.length_c   1.000
_cell.angle_alpha   90.00
_cell.angle_beta   90.00
_cell.angle_gamma   90.00
#
_symmetry.space_group_name_H-M   'P 1'
#
loop_
_entity.id
_entity.type
_entity.pdbx_description
1 polymer ?
#
loop_
_entity_poly.entity_id
_entity_poly.type
_entity_poly.pdbx_seq_one_letter_code
_entity_poly.pdbx_strand_id
1 'polypeptide(L)'
;MTLGNVYYLTFRNVYNCEGRIPNRHGVHLIAIRKEAESLCTLVSTSLEELMKIFRDESREQLQDFSHSLEEALGEHYEHHWFPDAPFRGSGYRCIRINHRMDPLVGKAAYTVGLSREQLFSLLPSELTMWVDPYEVSYRIGEDGSICVLYESAPPQETRLNSVDSCKEKLRISHSSPSKSFTVMTVSS
;
A
#
# COMPACT_ATOMS: atom_id res chain seq x y z
N MET A 1 9.76 -17.56 -6.05
CA MET A 1 9.65 -16.24 -6.68
C MET A 1 9.26 -15.27 -5.57
N THR A 2 9.98 -14.17 -5.38
CA THR A 2 9.61 -13.17 -4.36
C THR A 2 8.30 -12.49 -4.78
N LEU A 3 7.47 -12.12 -3.80
CA LEU A 3 6.22 -11.37 -3.98
C LEU A 3 6.38 -10.22 -5.01
N GLY A 4 7.47 -9.45 -4.92
CA GLY A 4 7.79 -8.36 -5.85
C GLY A 4 7.88 -8.73 -7.35
N ASN A 5 8.23 -9.97 -7.71
CA ASN A 5 8.34 -10.38 -9.12
C ASN A 5 6.99 -10.70 -9.76
N VAL A 6 5.99 -11.12 -8.97
CA VAL A 6 4.63 -11.35 -9.47
C VAL A 6 3.96 -10.01 -9.78
N TYR A 7 4.10 -9.02 -8.89
CA TYR A 7 3.50 -7.70 -9.05
C TYR A 7 4.09 -6.88 -10.23
N TYR A 8 5.40 -6.98 -10.48
CA TYR A 8 6.01 -6.31 -11.64
C TYR A 8 5.49 -6.85 -12.98
N LEU A 9 5.17 -8.16 -13.05
CA LEU A 9 4.66 -8.80 -14.25
C LEU A 9 3.18 -8.43 -14.51
N THR A 10 2.35 -8.30 -13.46
CA THR A 10 0.99 -7.79 -13.58
C THR A 10 0.99 -6.36 -14.12
N PHE A 11 1.87 -5.49 -13.59
CA PHE A 11 1.98 -4.11 -14.05
C PHE A 11 2.38 -4.00 -15.54
N ARG A 12 3.23 -4.90 -16.04
CA ARG A 12 3.74 -4.85 -17.42
C ARG A 12 2.78 -5.41 -18.47
N ASN A 13 1.91 -6.36 -18.11
CA ASN A 13 0.91 -6.93 -19.03
C ASN A 13 -0.32 -6.04 -19.26
N VAL A 14 -0.59 -5.09 -18.34
CA VAL A 14 -1.81 -4.26 -18.36
C VAL A 14 -1.81 -3.18 -19.46
N TYR A 15 -0.64 -2.75 -19.97
CA TYR A 15 -0.54 -1.70 -20.99
C TYR A 15 -0.78 -2.17 -22.44
N ASN A 16 -1.16 -3.44 -22.66
CA ASN A 16 -1.12 -4.04 -24.01
C ASN A 16 -2.47 -4.55 -24.55
N CYS A 17 -3.58 -4.31 -23.86
CA CYS A 17 -4.89 -4.79 -24.28
C CYS A 17 -5.85 -3.61 -24.43
N GLU A 18 -6.07 -3.16 -25.68
CA GLU A 18 -7.36 -2.72 -26.25
C GLU A 18 -7.08 -1.83 -27.49
N GLY A 19 -7.39 -2.35 -28.68
CA GLY A 19 -7.06 -1.78 -29.99
C GLY A 19 -7.84 -0.51 -30.38
N ARG A 20 -8.07 0.42 -29.45
CA ARG A 20 -8.64 1.75 -29.71
C ARG A 20 -7.87 2.78 -28.88
N ILE A 21 -7.12 3.66 -29.53
CA ILE A 21 -6.26 4.65 -28.86
C ILE A 21 -7.16 5.64 -28.08
N PRO A 22 -7.16 5.64 -26.74
CA PRO A 22 -7.94 6.60 -25.97
C PRO A 22 -7.31 7.98 -26.09
N ASN A 23 -8.12 9.04 -25.94
CA ASN A 23 -7.57 10.40 -25.82
C ASN A 23 -6.70 10.51 -24.54
N ARG A 24 -5.87 11.56 -24.42
CA ARG A 24 -4.97 11.74 -23.26
C ARG A 24 -5.67 11.64 -21.90
N HIS A 25 -6.91 12.12 -21.81
CA HIS A 25 -7.71 12.03 -20.59
C HIS A 25 -8.16 10.59 -20.31
N GLY A 26 -8.59 9.85 -21.33
CA GLY A 26 -9.00 8.45 -21.24
C GLY A 26 -7.84 7.53 -20.87
N VAL A 27 -6.65 7.69 -21.45
CA VAL A 27 -5.47 6.91 -21.04
C VAL A 27 -5.08 7.19 -19.59
N HIS A 28 -5.22 8.44 -19.14
CA HIS A 28 -4.94 8.82 -17.75
C HIS A 28 -5.92 8.15 -16.79
N LEU A 29 -7.23 8.25 -17.05
CA LEU A 29 -8.26 7.59 -16.23
C LEU A 29 -8.10 6.06 -16.18
N ILE A 30 -7.73 5.43 -17.30
CA ILE A 30 -7.44 4.00 -17.35
C ILE A 30 -6.23 3.67 -16.47
N ALA A 31 -5.13 4.43 -16.56
CA ALA A 31 -3.94 4.21 -15.75
C ALA A 31 -4.23 4.35 -14.24
N ILE A 32 -5.00 5.37 -13.87
CA ILE A 32 -5.45 5.60 -12.48
C ILE A 32 -6.23 4.40 -11.94
N ARG A 33 -7.22 3.93 -12.71
CA ARG A 33 -8.02 2.77 -12.33
C ARG A 33 -7.16 1.52 -12.21
N LYS A 34 -6.23 1.31 -13.13
CA LYS A 34 -5.31 0.16 -13.12
C LYS A 34 -4.33 0.17 -11.96
N GLU A 35 -3.87 1.34 -11.54
CA GLU A 35 -3.07 1.47 -10.33
C GLU A 35 -3.87 1.09 -9.09
N ALA A 36 -5.08 1.63 -8.95
CA ALA A 36 -5.97 1.28 -7.84
C ALA A 36 -6.26 -0.22 -7.79
N GLU A 37 -6.62 -0.84 -8.92
CA GLU A 37 -6.83 -2.29 -9.05
C GLU A 37 -5.58 -3.05 -8.60
N SER A 38 -4.39 -2.69 -9.10
CA SER A 38 -3.13 -3.36 -8.75
C SER A 38 -2.79 -3.28 -7.26
N LEU A 39 -3.09 -2.15 -6.60
CA LEU A 39 -2.85 -2.00 -5.16
C LEU A 39 -3.90 -2.74 -4.33
N CYS A 40 -5.15 -2.86 -4.80
CA CYS A 40 -6.15 -3.72 -4.19
C CYS A 40 -5.74 -5.20 -4.24
N THR A 41 -5.18 -5.67 -5.36
CA THR A 41 -4.63 -7.02 -5.47
C THR A 41 -3.46 -7.22 -4.48
N LEU A 42 -2.53 -6.26 -4.40
CA LEU A 42 -1.39 -6.33 -3.49
C LEU A 42 -1.83 -6.45 -2.02
N VAL A 43 -2.79 -5.63 -1.62
CA VAL A 43 -3.32 -5.61 -0.25
C VAL A 43 -4.00 -6.94 0.09
N SER A 44 -4.84 -7.44 -0.81
CA SER A 44 -5.61 -8.66 -0.57
C SER A 44 -4.72 -9.89 -0.46
N THR A 45 -3.74 -10.01 -1.35
CA THR A 45 -2.72 -11.08 -1.30
C THR A 45 -1.81 -10.94 -0.08
N SER A 46 -1.50 -9.73 0.39
CA SER A 46 -0.70 -9.54 1.60
C SER A 46 -1.46 -9.95 2.87
N LEU A 47 -2.77 -9.70 2.93
CA LEU A 47 -3.62 -10.18 4.01
C LEU A 47 -3.78 -11.71 3.97
N GLU A 48 -3.91 -12.30 2.79
CA GLU A 48 -3.89 -13.75 2.59
C GLU A 48 -2.61 -14.38 3.18
N GLU A 49 -1.44 -13.82 2.84
CA GLU A 49 -0.14 -14.30 3.35
C GLU A 49 -0.02 -14.13 4.87
N LEU A 50 -0.54 -13.04 5.44
CA LEU A 50 -0.62 -12.88 6.89
C LEU A 50 -1.45 -13.99 7.53
N MET A 51 -2.62 -14.31 6.97
CA MET A 51 -3.48 -15.37 7.51
C MET A 51 -2.79 -16.74 7.51
N LYS A 52 -2.04 -17.07 6.46
CA LYS A 52 -1.25 -18.31 6.37
C LYS A 52 -0.16 -18.41 7.44
N ILE A 53 0.39 -17.28 7.90
CA ILE A 53 1.43 -17.27 8.94
C ILE A 53 0.85 -17.67 10.29
N PHE A 54 -0.40 -17.29 10.58
CA PHE A 54 -1.01 -17.51 11.89
C PHE A 54 -1.71 -18.87 12.03
N ARG A 55 -2.30 -19.44 10.97
CA ARG A 55 -2.83 -20.82 10.96
C ARG A 55 -2.86 -21.45 9.55
N ASP A 56 -2.95 -22.77 9.55
CA ASP A 56 -3.19 -23.61 8.37
C ASP A 56 -4.69 -23.63 8.01
N GLU A 57 -5.18 -22.57 7.37
CA GLU A 57 -6.50 -22.53 6.73
C GLU A 57 -6.42 -23.05 5.29
N SER A 58 -7.54 -23.49 4.73
CA SER A 58 -7.56 -24.00 3.35
C SER A 58 -7.06 -22.96 2.36
N ARG A 59 -6.05 -23.34 1.56
CA ARG A 59 -5.48 -22.48 0.51
C ARG A 59 -6.55 -21.95 -0.46
N GLU A 60 -7.55 -22.77 -0.79
CA GLU A 60 -8.64 -22.38 -1.68
C GLU A 60 -9.52 -21.30 -1.03
N GLN A 61 -9.89 -21.48 0.24
CA GLN A 61 -10.71 -20.51 0.98
C GLN A 61 -9.99 -19.16 1.17
N LEU A 62 -8.68 -19.19 1.40
CA LEU A 62 -7.86 -17.98 1.50
C LEU A 62 -7.71 -17.26 0.15
N GLN A 63 -7.63 -17.99 -0.96
CA GLN A 63 -7.64 -17.41 -2.30
C GLN A 63 -8.98 -16.77 -2.64
N ASP A 64 -10.09 -17.44 -2.31
CA ASP A 64 -11.43 -16.87 -2.45
C ASP A 64 -11.60 -15.61 -1.59
N PHE A 65 -11.06 -15.62 -0.36
CA PHE A 65 -11.04 -14.44 0.50
C PHE A 65 -10.29 -13.28 -0.14
N SER A 66 -9.07 -13.53 -0.66
CA SER A 66 -8.28 -12.50 -1.34
C SER A 66 -9.03 -11.93 -2.54
N HIS A 67 -9.66 -12.77 -3.35
CA HIS A 67 -10.43 -12.30 -4.50
C HIS A 67 -11.65 -11.46 -4.08
N SER A 68 -12.41 -11.93 -3.09
CA SER A 68 -13.57 -11.20 -2.58
C SER A 68 -13.19 -9.84 -1.97
N LEU A 69 -12.03 -9.77 -1.30
CA LEU A 69 -11.52 -8.53 -0.74
C LEU A 69 -11.06 -7.56 -1.83
N GLU A 70 -10.37 -8.06 -2.86
CA GLU A 70 -9.91 -7.26 -4.00
C GLU A 70 -11.08 -6.54 -4.68
N GLU A 71 -12.18 -7.26 -4.96
CA GLU A 71 -13.40 -6.68 -5.53
C GLU A 71 -14.01 -5.61 -4.61
N ALA A 72 -14.14 -5.91 -3.31
CA ALA A 72 -14.72 -4.99 -2.34
C ALA A 72 -13.90 -3.70 -2.19
N LEU A 73 -12.57 -3.79 -2.20
CA LEU A 73 -11.68 -2.61 -2.16
C LEU A 73 -11.78 -1.80 -3.46
N GLY A 74 -11.80 -2.47 -4.61
CA GLY A 74 -11.92 -1.82 -5.91
C GLY A 74 -13.19 -0.98 -6.03
N GLU A 75 -14.34 -1.55 -5.65
CA GLU A 75 -15.61 -0.82 -5.58
C GLU A 75 -15.57 0.34 -4.58
N HIS A 76 -14.99 0.11 -3.39
CA HIS A 76 -14.96 1.12 -2.33
C HIS A 76 -14.11 2.35 -2.71
N TYR A 77 -13.01 2.13 -3.43
CA TYR A 77 -12.02 3.17 -3.76
C TYR A 77 -12.33 3.92 -5.06
N GLU A 78 -13.28 3.46 -5.88
CA GLU A 78 -13.55 3.99 -7.24
C GLU A 78 -13.65 5.52 -7.33
N HIS A 79 -14.31 6.16 -6.35
CA HIS A 79 -14.50 7.61 -6.31
C HIS A 79 -13.63 8.34 -5.28
N HIS A 80 -12.70 7.61 -4.68
CA HIS A 80 -11.82 8.10 -3.62
C HIS A 80 -10.35 7.87 -3.96
N TRP A 81 -9.99 7.77 -5.24
CA TRP A 81 -8.61 7.60 -5.69
C TRP A 81 -8.09 8.87 -6.37
N PHE A 82 -7.10 9.55 -5.77
CA PHE A 82 -6.61 10.86 -6.22
C PHE A 82 -5.09 10.88 -6.39
N PRO A 83 -4.54 10.42 -7.53
CA PRO A 83 -3.08 10.36 -7.72
C PRO A 83 -2.39 11.72 -7.65
N ASP A 84 -3.06 12.81 -8.07
CA ASP A 84 -2.51 14.17 -7.96
C ASP A 84 -2.43 14.68 -6.52
N ALA A 85 -3.14 14.02 -5.60
CA ALA A 85 -3.13 14.32 -4.16
C ALA A 85 -3.22 13.01 -3.37
N PRO A 86 -2.16 12.18 -3.32
CA PRO A 86 -2.24 10.80 -2.86
C PRO A 86 -2.88 10.62 -1.48
N PHE A 87 -2.56 11.51 -0.55
CA PHE A 87 -3.08 11.45 0.82
C PHE A 87 -4.54 11.92 0.96
N ARG A 88 -5.13 12.54 -0.08
CA ARG A 88 -6.56 12.88 -0.08
C ARG A 88 -7.36 11.58 -0.04
N GLY A 89 -8.20 11.43 0.98
CA GLY A 89 -9.00 10.22 1.16
C GLY A 89 -8.24 9.04 1.77
N SER A 90 -6.97 9.19 2.18
CA SER A 90 -6.19 8.11 2.80
C SER A 90 -6.90 7.49 4.02
N GLY A 91 -7.49 8.32 4.88
CA GLY A 91 -8.29 7.84 6.01
C GLY A 91 -9.56 7.06 5.63
N TYR A 92 -10.16 7.34 4.46
CA TYR A 92 -11.31 6.61 3.94
C TYR A 92 -10.88 5.23 3.39
N ARG A 93 -9.71 5.17 2.74
CA ARG A 93 -9.12 3.94 2.21
C ARG A 93 -8.33 3.12 3.24
N CYS A 94 -8.22 3.62 4.47
CA CYS A 94 -7.45 2.96 5.52
C CYS A 94 -8.16 1.68 5.95
N ILE A 95 -7.46 0.56 5.91
CA ILE A 95 -7.92 -0.70 6.49
C ILE A 95 -7.43 -0.73 7.94
N ARG A 96 -8.36 -0.88 8.89
CA ARG A 96 -8.02 -0.90 10.31
C ARG A 96 -8.67 -2.07 11.03
N ILE A 97 -7.83 -2.86 11.68
CA ILE A 97 -8.22 -3.96 12.55
C ILE A 97 -7.73 -3.64 13.95
N ASN A 98 -8.64 -3.65 14.90
CA ASN A 98 -8.38 -3.53 16.34
C ASN A 98 -9.36 -4.44 17.09
N HIS A 99 -9.94 -4.00 18.20
CA HIS A 99 -11.14 -4.62 18.78
C HIS A 99 -12.37 -4.65 17.82
N ARG A 100 -12.29 -3.97 16.68
CA ARG A 100 -13.26 -4.00 15.57
C ARG A 100 -12.56 -4.48 14.30
N MET A 101 -13.29 -5.30 13.54
CA MET A 101 -12.86 -5.75 12.22
C MET A 101 -13.21 -4.66 11.20
N ASP A 102 -12.32 -4.44 10.23
CA ASP A 102 -12.61 -3.59 9.08
C ASP A 102 -13.86 -4.13 8.33
N PRO A 103 -14.83 -3.28 7.97
CA PRO A 103 -16.08 -3.74 7.34
C PRO A 103 -15.88 -4.45 6.00
N LEU A 104 -14.91 -4.04 5.18
CA LEU A 104 -14.64 -4.65 3.87
C LEU A 104 -13.98 -6.01 4.06
N VAL A 105 -12.99 -6.08 4.96
CA VAL A 105 -12.35 -7.34 5.37
C VAL A 105 -13.37 -8.32 5.95
N GLY A 106 -14.23 -7.86 6.86
CA GLY A 106 -15.27 -8.68 7.47
C GLY A 106 -16.33 -9.17 6.47
N LYS A 107 -16.72 -8.32 5.50
CA LYS A 107 -17.64 -8.69 4.42
C LYS A 107 -17.03 -9.74 3.50
N ALA A 108 -15.80 -9.55 3.05
CA ALA A 108 -15.09 -10.50 2.17
C ALA A 108 -14.94 -11.87 2.82
N ALA A 109 -14.54 -11.89 4.09
CA ALA A 109 -14.47 -13.08 4.90
C ALA A 109 -15.79 -13.84 5.02
N TYR A 110 -16.87 -13.11 5.32
CA TYR A 110 -18.19 -13.70 5.45
C TYR A 110 -18.64 -14.39 4.16
N THR A 111 -18.36 -13.79 2.99
CA THR A 111 -18.67 -14.37 1.67
C THR A 111 -18.06 -15.75 1.46
N VAL A 112 -16.89 -16.01 2.04
CA VAL A 112 -16.16 -17.28 1.90
C VAL A 112 -16.31 -18.21 3.11
N GLY A 113 -17.22 -17.89 4.03
CA GLY A 113 -17.52 -18.71 5.20
C GLY A 113 -16.53 -18.61 6.35
N LEU A 114 -15.71 -17.55 6.42
CA LEU A 114 -14.85 -17.28 7.57
C LEU A 114 -15.60 -16.49 8.64
N SER A 115 -15.61 -17.01 9.87
CA SER A 115 -16.21 -16.33 11.01
C SER A 115 -15.35 -15.13 11.46
N ARG A 116 -15.97 -14.18 12.15
CA ARG A 116 -15.26 -13.03 12.73
C ARG A 116 -14.19 -13.47 13.72
N GLU A 117 -14.47 -14.49 14.52
CA GLU A 117 -13.55 -15.09 15.50
C GLU A 117 -12.36 -15.75 14.81
N GLN A 118 -12.60 -16.45 13.69
CA GLN A 118 -11.52 -16.98 12.86
C GLN A 118 -10.63 -15.85 12.36
N LEU A 119 -11.20 -14.77 11.81
CA LEU A 119 -10.40 -13.63 11.32
C LEU A 119 -9.54 -13.00 12.40
N PHE A 120 -10.07 -12.77 13.60
CA PHE A 120 -9.27 -12.25 14.71
C PHE A 120 -8.16 -13.20 15.16
N SER A 121 -8.30 -14.51 14.88
CA SER A 121 -7.22 -15.48 15.13
C SER A 121 -6.19 -15.57 14.00
N LEU A 122 -6.53 -15.06 12.80
CA LEU A 122 -5.71 -15.14 11.59
C LEU A 122 -4.98 -13.82 11.27
N LEU A 123 -5.39 -12.70 11.87
CA LEU A 123 -4.83 -11.38 11.61
C LEU A 123 -4.26 -10.76 12.89
N PRO A 124 -3.27 -9.85 12.78
CA PRO A 124 -2.79 -9.12 13.95
C PRO A 124 -3.93 -8.40 14.68
N SER A 125 -3.91 -8.44 16.01
CA SER A 125 -4.94 -7.83 16.85
C SER A 125 -5.05 -6.32 16.66
N GLU A 126 -3.95 -5.66 16.26
CA GLU A 126 -3.88 -4.25 15.92
C GLU A 126 -3.11 -4.11 14.60
N LEU A 127 -3.82 -3.84 13.52
CA LEU A 127 -3.27 -3.58 12.19
C LEU A 127 -3.88 -2.28 11.65
N THR A 128 -3.04 -1.41 11.11
CA THR A 128 -3.47 -0.27 10.31
C THR A 128 -2.71 -0.29 9.00
N MET A 129 -3.42 -0.25 7.87
CA MET A 129 -2.83 -0.24 6.54
C MET A 129 -3.39 0.92 5.73
N TRP A 130 -2.51 1.70 5.14
CA TRP A 130 -2.81 2.80 4.24
C TRP A 130 -2.60 2.35 2.81
N VAL A 131 -3.62 2.57 1.98
CA VAL A 131 -3.61 2.19 0.55
C VAL A 131 -3.78 3.47 -0.23
N ASP A 132 -2.66 4.09 -0.61
CA ASP A 132 -2.61 5.39 -1.25
C ASP A 132 -2.03 5.26 -2.66
N PRO A 133 -2.35 6.18 -3.59
CA PRO A 133 -1.63 6.24 -4.86
C PRO A 133 -0.12 6.26 -4.62
N TYR A 134 0.58 5.40 -5.35
CA TYR A 134 2.04 5.20 -5.27
C TYR A 134 2.59 4.62 -3.97
N GLU A 135 1.79 4.38 -2.92
CA GLU A 135 2.30 3.85 -1.66
C GLU A 135 1.29 2.93 -0.95
N VAL A 136 1.78 1.76 -0.50
CA VAL A 136 1.07 0.96 0.50
C VAL A 136 1.98 0.81 1.70
N SER A 137 1.51 1.25 2.86
CA SER A 137 2.24 1.17 4.12
C SER A 137 1.35 0.61 5.22
N TYR A 138 1.96 0.03 6.25
CA TYR A 138 1.23 -0.58 7.35
C TYR A 138 1.95 -0.41 8.68
N ARG A 139 1.19 -0.58 9.76
CA ARG A 139 1.67 -0.62 11.14
C ARG A 139 0.99 -1.77 11.88
N ILE A 140 1.78 -2.57 12.59
CA ILE A 140 1.28 -3.61 13.51
C ILE A 140 1.51 -3.15 14.95
N GLY A 141 0.46 -3.12 15.76
CA GLY A 141 0.47 -2.55 17.11
C GLY A 141 0.26 -1.03 17.13
N GLU A 142 -0.21 -0.48 18.26
CA GLU A 142 -0.41 0.97 18.44
C GLU A 142 0.94 1.72 18.38
N ASP A 143 1.97 1.18 19.04
CA ASP A 143 3.34 1.71 19.07
C ASP A 143 4.25 1.12 17.99
N GLY A 144 3.68 0.45 16.99
CA GLY A 144 4.42 -0.16 15.90
C GLY A 144 5.13 0.86 15.02
N SER A 145 6.25 0.46 14.41
CA SER A 145 6.86 1.23 13.31
C SER A 145 6.01 1.13 12.04
N ILE A 146 6.03 2.17 11.23
CA ILE A 146 5.42 2.15 9.90
C ILE A 146 6.40 1.44 8.94
N CYS A 147 5.90 0.41 8.27
CA CYS A 147 6.61 -0.34 7.24
C CYS A 147 5.98 -0.05 5.88
N VAL A 148 6.82 0.19 4.87
CA VAL A 148 6.38 0.36 3.48
C VAL A 148 6.34 -1.02 2.82
N LEU A 149 5.17 -1.41 2.34
CA LEU A 149 4.95 -2.65 1.58
C LEU A 149 5.18 -2.43 0.08
N TYR A 150 4.78 -1.27 -0.42
CA TYR A 150 4.96 -0.85 -1.81
C TYR A 150 5.19 0.66 -1.88
N GLU A 151 6.06 1.07 -2.80
CA GLU A 151 6.32 2.46 -3.13
C GLU A 151 6.64 2.56 -4.62
N SER A 152 6.13 3.59 -5.28
CA SER A 152 6.51 3.97 -6.64
C SER A 152 6.56 5.49 -6.80
N ALA A 153 7.12 5.95 -7.92
CA ALA A 153 7.14 7.37 -8.24
C ALA A 153 5.89 7.74 -9.06
N PRO A 154 5.28 8.91 -8.82
CA PRO A 154 4.23 9.42 -9.69
C PRO A 154 4.78 9.61 -11.12
N PRO A 155 3.95 9.41 -12.17
CA PRO A 155 4.36 9.67 -13.55
C PRO A 155 4.86 11.12 -13.67
N GLN A 156 6.11 11.30 -14.12
CA GLN A 156 6.58 12.64 -14.42
C GLN A 156 5.82 13.19 -15.63
N GLU A 157 5.03 14.25 -15.44
CA GLU A 157 4.60 15.08 -16.55
C GLU A 157 5.86 15.59 -17.26
N THR A 158 6.06 15.19 -18.51
CA THR A 158 7.16 15.70 -19.34
C THR A 158 6.90 17.18 -19.58
N ARG A 159 7.41 18.05 -18.70
CA ARG A 159 7.55 19.48 -18.96
C ARG A 159 8.62 19.67 -20.03
N LEU A 160 8.25 19.48 -21.30
CA LEU A 160 8.97 20.09 -22.40
C LEU A 160 8.70 21.60 -22.32
N ASN A 161 9.58 22.34 -21.63
CA ASN A 161 9.94 23.75 -21.85
C ASN A 161 10.75 24.30 -20.66
N SER A 162 12.08 24.26 -20.73
CA SER A 162 12.93 25.46 -20.84
C SER A 162 14.40 25.07 -20.61
N VAL A 163 15.14 24.96 -21.71
CA VAL A 163 16.59 25.15 -21.67
C VAL A 163 16.79 26.66 -21.57
N ASP A 164 17.09 27.16 -20.37
CA ASP A 164 18.33 27.87 -20.08
C ASP A 164 18.29 28.61 -18.74
N SER A 165 19.48 28.69 -18.13
CA SER A 165 19.91 29.68 -17.14
C SER A 165 20.02 29.23 -15.66
N CYS A 166 21.21 28.66 -15.40
CA CYS A 166 22.21 29.14 -14.41
C CYS A 166 22.35 28.48 -13.02
N LYS A 167 23.54 27.84 -12.92
CA LYS A 167 24.53 27.84 -11.82
C LYS A 167 24.48 26.71 -10.78
N GLU A 168 25.25 25.69 -11.12
CA GLU A 168 26.09 24.91 -10.22
C GLU A 168 26.93 25.79 -9.27
N LYS A 169 26.80 25.52 -7.96
CA LYS A 169 27.83 25.40 -6.92
C LYS A 169 27.34 26.03 -5.60
N LEU A 170 27.10 25.18 -4.61
CA LEU A 170 27.64 25.35 -3.25
C LEU A 170 27.53 24.03 -2.50
N ARG A 171 28.66 23.32 -2.46
CA ARG A 171 28.97 22.32 -1.44
C ARG A 171 29.07 23.05 -0.09
N ILE A 172 28.22 22.72 0.88
CA ILE A 172 28.57 22.82 2.30
C ILE A 172 27.99 21.59 3.00
N SER A 173 28.91 20.69 3.35
CA SER A 173 28.75 19.58 4.28
C SER A 173 28.54 20.10 5.71
N HIS A 174 27.50 19.65 6.40
CA HIS A 174 27.48 19.64 7.86
C HIS A 174 26.90 18.34 8.41
N SER A 175 27.80 17.62 9.07
CA SER A 175 27.66 16.41 9.86
C SER A 175 26.94 16.65 11.20
N SER A 176 26.30 15.60 11.69
CA SER A 176 25.59 15.46 12.97
C SER A 176 26.34 15.96 14.21
N PRO A 177 25.65 16.42 15.27
CA PRO A 177 26.25 16.58 16.59
C PRO A 177 26.02 15.32 17.44
N SER A 178 27.11 14.65 17.82
CA SER A 178 27.13 13.69 18.95
C SER A 178 27.36 14.47 20.25
N LYS A 179 26.55 14.23 21.29
CA LYS A 179 26.87 14.68 22.66
C LYS A 179 27.23 13.47 23.52
N SER A 180 28.50 13.45 23.92
CA SER A 180 29.12 12.50 24.84
C SER A 180 28.79 12.86 26.29
N PHE A 181 28.58 11.83 27.12
CA PHE A 181 28.42 11.94 28.58
C PHE A 181 29.80 12.10 29.25
N THR A 182 29.94 13.07 30.16
CA THR A 182 31.12 13.20 31.02
C THR A 182 30.78 12.73 32.44
N VAL A 183 31.53 11.71 32.89
CA VAL A 183 31.58 11.19 34.26
C VAL A 183 32.32 12.16 35.18
N MET A 184 31.79 12.41 36.39
CA MET A 184 32.49 13.09 37.47
C MET A 184 32.79 12.08 38.58
N THR A 185 34.06 11.89 38.89
CA THR A 185 34.51 11.20 40.10
C THR A 185 35.74 11.92 40.62
N VAL A 186 35.68 12.39 41.87
CA VAL A 186 36.84 12.41 42.78
C VAL A 186 36.30 12.21 44.19
N SER A 187 36.82 11.20 44.87
CA SER A 187 36.83 11.08 46.34
C SER A 187 38.28 11.05 46.80
N SER A 188 38.62 11.88 47.80
CA SER A 188 39.34 11.57 49.06
C SER A 188 39.69 12.89 49.73
#